data_AF-A0A2D6LK83-F1
#
_entry.id   AF-A0A2D6LK83-F1
#
_cell.length_a   1.000
_cell.length_b   1.000
_cell.length_c   1.000
_cell.angle_alpha   90.00
_cell.angle_beta   90.00
_cell.angle_gamma   90.00
#
_symmetry.space_group_name_H-M   'P 1'
#
loop_
_entity.id
_entity.type
_entity.pdbx_description
1 polymer ?
#
loop_
_entity_poly.entity_id
_entity_poly.type
_entity_poly.pdbx_seq_one_letter_code
_entity_poly.pdbx_strand_id
1 'polypeptide(L)'
;GTLSYWYTRQPPKTLKPRSNVQIQLCSIECCLIHPINDPNCGANVQFCQDLSRWAELTDKVSIWNYNTNFHNYLLPCPNLRVIEPNVRFFVANHARAIFMQAAGNGVSAELSELRNYMITSLIWDPNRSGQQLMDEFLSLHYGKAAAPIRRYIDLIHDAAEASGAHRHCFAEHPEQYGIDQSLAPQVLDLFAQALALAKTDEIKQRVEKASIAAYRLAIHPVWDAKNPADVDSALLKKMRPLVRRFLELGTRFEVDRVAENTEFEDVSLRLGRLIDDARGQDTD
;
A
#
# COMPACT_ATOMS: atom_id res chain seq x y z
N GLY A 1 24.46 12.82 -7.23
CA GLY A 1 23.71 13.48 -6.15
C GLY A 1 24.08 12.86 -4.82
N THR A 2 23.46 13.31 -3.73
CA THR A 2 23.51 12.67 -2.40
C THR A 2 22.09 12.52 -1.86
N LEU A 3 21.90 11.53 -0.99
CA LEU A 3 20.65 11.34 -0.26
C LEU A 3 20.56 12.30 0.92
N SER A 4 19.38 12.87 1.12
CA SER A 4 18.96 13.58 2.32
C SER A 4 17.88 12.72 2.98
N TYR A 5 18.34 11.85 3.88
CA TYR A 5 17.60 10.71 4.40
C TYR A 5 17.77 10.60 5.91
N TRP A 6 16.68 10.45 6.66
CA TRP A 6 16.69 10.32 8.12
C TRP A 6 17.58 11.38 8.79
N TYR A 7 18.74 10.96 9.31
CA TYR A 7 19.70 11.83 10.00
C TYR A 7 20.15 13.02 9.14
N THR A 8 20.27 12.84 7.82
CA THR A 8 20.68 13.89 6.87
C THR A 8 19.51 14.56 6.16
N ARG A 9 18.26 14.33 6.61
CA ARG A 9 17.05 14.94 6.01
C ARG A 9 17.06 16.47 6.09
N GLN A 10 17.57 17.01 7.20
CA GLN A 10 17.69 18.46 7.38
C GLN A 10 18.96 19.00 6.72
N PRO A 11 18.92 20.19 6.11
CA PRO A 11 20.13 20.83 5.62
C PRO A 11 21.14 21.09 6.74
N PRO A 12 22.45 20.92 6.48
CA PRO A 12 23.49 21.26 7.43
C PRO A 12 23.55 22.78 7.68
N LYS A 13 23.91 23.19 8.90
CA LYS A 13 23.90 24.60 9.31
C LYS A 13 24.88 25.51 8.55
N THR A 14 26.00 24.96 8.06
CA THR A 14 27.14 25.74 7.56
C THR A 14 27.62 25.33 6.17
N LEU A 15 27.03 24.28 5.58
CA LEU A 15 27.47 23.74 4.29
C LEU A 15 26.42 23.96 3.22
N LYS A 16 26.88 24.34 2.03
CA LYS A 16 26.05 24.46 0.83
C LYS A 16 26.50 23.41 -0.20
N PRO A 17 25.59 22.68 -0.85
CA PRO A 17 25.97 21.80 -1.94
C PRO A 17 26.62 22.60 -3.08
N ARG A 18 27.64 22.02 -3.72
CA ARG A 18 28.19 22.61 -4.96
C ARG A 18 27.15 22.55 -6.07
N SER A 19 27.32 23.39 -7.10
CA SER A 19 26.39 23.48 -8.21
C SER A 19 26.18 22.17 -8.97
N ASN A 20 27.08 21.19 -8.89
CA ASN A 20 26.91 19.87 -9.51
C ASN A 20 26.34 18.79 -8.57
N VAL A 21 25.96 19.15 -7.34
CA VAL A 21 25.43 18.21 -6.34
C VAL A 21 23.91 18.37 -6.26
N GLN A 22 23.20 17.33 -6.72
CA GLN A 22 21.76 17.14 -6.51
C GLN A 22 21.50 16.58 -5.11
N ILE A 23 20.47 17.09 -4.45
CA ILE A 23 19.95 16.58 -3.17
C ILE A 23 18.71 15.75 -3.46
N GLN A 24 18.73 14.47 -3.13
CA GLN A 24 17.54 13.62 -3.18
C GLN A 24 16.92 13.56 -1.78
N LEU A 25 15.88 14.34 -1.58
CA LEU A 25 15.13 14.44 -0.33
C LEU A 25 14.08 13.33 -0.27
N CYS A 26 14.10 12.56 0.81
CA CYS A 26 13.26 11.39 0.96
C CYS A 26 12.13 11.60 1.96
N SER A 27 10.96 11.06 1.66
CA SER A 27 9.74 11.22 2.47
C SER A 27 9.39 9.99 3.33
N ILE A 28 10.38 9.19 3.76
CA ILE A 28 10.13 7.88 4.38
C ILE A 28 9.35 7.98 5.69
N GLU A 29 9.53 9.06 6.46
CA GLU A 29 8.81 9.31 7.71
C GLU A 29 7.43 9.93 7.48
N CYS A 30 7.11 10.32 6.24
CA CYS A 30 5.87 11.01 5.91
C CYS A 30 4.68 10.06 5.95
N CYS A 31 3.52 10.62 6.27
CA CYS A 31 2.25 9.92 6.29
C CYS A 31 1.83 9.54 4.86
N LEU A 32 1.32 8.32 4.70
CA LEU A 32 0.77 7.82 3.43
C LEU A 32 -0.74 8.06 3.28
N ILE A 33 -1.43 8.37 4.38
CA ILE A 33 -2.89 8.57 4.39
C ILE A 33 -3.23 9.99 3.94
N HIS A 34 -2.44 10.97 4.37
CA HIS A 34 -2.71 12.39 4.15
C HIS A 34 -1.78 12.97 3.07
N PRO A 35 -2.24 13.93 2.25
CA PRO A 35 -1.39 14.66 1.33
C PRO A 35 -0.14 15.23 1.99
N ILE A 36 0.95 15.30 1.24
CA ILE A 36 2.27 15.73 1.73
C ILE A 36 2.28 17.16 2.27
N ASN A 37 1.28 17.97 1.90
CA ASN A 37 1.10 19.35 2.33
C ASN A 37 -0.04 19.55 3.32
N ASP A 38 -0.60 18.47 3.89
CA ASP A 38 -1.65 18.58 4.91
C ASP A 38 -1.10 19.28 6.18
N PRO A 39 -1.63 20.46 6.56
CA PRO A 39 -1.15 21.21 7.72
C PRO A 39 -1.39 20.50 9.05
N ASN A 40 -2.32 19.53 9.10
CA ASN A 40 -2.63 18.77 10.30
C ASN A 40 -1.75 17.52 10.45
N CYS A 41 -0.89 17.22 9.47
CA CYS A 41 0.02 16.08 9.52
C CYS A 41 1.45 16.53 9.89
N GLY A 42 1.80 16.44 11.18
CA GLY A 42 3.06 16.97 11.70
C GLY A 42 4.33 16.48 10.98
N ALA A 43 4.41 15.19 10.63
CA ALA A 43 5.55 14.64 9.88
C ALA A 43 5.66 15.23 8.46
N ASN A 44 4.52 15.41 7.80
CA ASN A 44 4.45 16.00 6.45
C ASN A 44 4.81 17.50 6.48
N VAL A 45 4.38 18.23 7.51
CA VAL A 45 4.77 19.63 7.74
C VAL A 45 6.29 19.75 7.91
N GLN A 46 6.92 18.86 8.68
CA GLN A 46 8.38 18.86 8.83
C GLN A 46 9.09 18.59 7.49
N PHE A 47 8.58 17.67 6.68
CA PHE A 47 9.11 17.42 5.34
C PHE A 47 9.01 18.66 4.44
N CYS A 48 7.86 19.35 4.44
CA CYS A 48 7.67 20.58 3.67
C CYS A 48 8.64 21.70 4.10
N GLN A 49 8.90 21.82 5.41
CA GLN A 49 9.90 22.76 5.93
C GLN A 49 11.31 22.39 5.45
N ASP A 50 11.67 21.11 5.50
CA ASP A 50 12.99 20.67 5.04
C ASP A 50 13.17 20.86 3.53
N LEU A 51 12.12 20.59 2.73
CA LEU A 51 12.11 20.91 1.30
C LEU A 51 12.34 22.41 1.05
N SER A 52 11.64 23.27 1.79
CA SER A 52 11.80 24.72 1.68
C SER A 52 13.22 25.17 2.02
N ARG A 53 13.77 24.67 3.13
CA ARG A 53 15.15 25.00 3.54
C ARG A 53 16.20 24.47 2.55
N TRP A 54 15.98 23.31 1.95
CA TRP A 54 16.86 22.81 0.88
C TRP A 54 16.77 23.69 -0.37
N ALA A 55 15.57 24.16 -0.72
CA ALA A 55 15.35 25.04 -1.87
C ALA A 55 16.04 26.42 -1.71
N GLU A 56 16.22 26.91 -0.48
CA GLU A 56 17.04 28.10 -0.21
C GLU A 56 18.53 27.90 -0.54
N LEU A 57 19.02 26.65 -0.47
CA LEU A 57 20.43 26.32 -0.69
C LEU A 57 20.74 25.84 -2.11
N THR A 58 19.77 25.27 -2.83
CA THR A 58 20.00 24.72 -4.17
C THR A 58 18.70 24.58 -4.95
N ASP A 59 18.80 24.74 -6.27
CA ASP A 59 17.73 24.45 -7.23
C ASP A 59 17.72 22.97 -7.68
N LYS A 60 18.65 22.14 -7.15
CA LYS A 60 18.83 20.73 -7.53
C LYS A 60 18.25 19.76 -6.51
N VAL A 61 17.07 20.07 -5.99
CA VAL A 61 16.33 19.16 -5.11
C VAL A 61 15.51 18.18 -5.96
N SER A 62 15.58 16.91 -5.65
CA SER A 62 14.73 15.86 -6.21
C SER A 62 14.10 15.08 -5.09
N ILE A 63 12.95 14.47 -5.38
CA ILE A 63 12.15 13.80 -4.38
C ILE A 63 12.30 12.29 -4.54
N TRP A 64 12.44 11.59 -3.42
CA TRP A 64 12.18 10.17 -3.30
C TRP A 64 10.98 9.99 -2.38
N ASN A 65 9.82 9.69 -2.98
CA ASN A 65 8.56 9.48 -2.27
C ASN A 65 8.19 8.00 -2.24
N TYR A 66 7.67 7.53 -1.12
CA TYR A 66 7.33 6.13 -0.88
C TYR A 66 5.83 5.90 -1.06
N ASN A 67 5.44 4.87 -1.79
CA ASN A 67 4.06 4.61 -2.20
C ASN A 67 3.65 3.13 -1.98
N THR A 68 4.25 2.45 -1.01
CA THR A 68 3.86 1.08 -0.63
C THR A 68 3.99 0.91 0.88
N ASN A 69 3.52 -0.23 1.41
CA ASN A 69 3.82 -0.67 2.76
C ASN A 69 4.91 -1.74 2.73
N PHE A 70 6.14 -1.39 3.08
CA PHE A 70 7.30 -2.30 3.04
C PHE A 70 7.23 -3.43 4.08
N HIS A 71 6.41 -3.29 5.12
CA HIS A 71 6.19 -4.36 6.09
C HIS A 71 5.06 -5.33 5.68
N ASN A 72 4.16 -4.90 4.79
CA ASN A 72 3.05 -5.74 4.33
C ASN A 72 2.59 -5.30 2.93
N TYR A 73 3.22 -5.83 1.88
CA TYR A 73 2.86 -5.56 0.48
C TYR A 73 1.46 -6.00 0.09
N LEU A 74 0.90 -7.00 0.77
CA LEU A 74 -0.43 -7.54 0.49
C LEU A 74 -1.54 -6.93 1.34
N LEU A 75 -1.20 -6.10 2.34
CA LEU A 75 -2.21 -5.45 3.17
C LEU A 75 -2.79 -4.24 2.42
N PRO A 76 -4.10 -3.95 2.51
CA PRO A 76 -4.67 -2.72 1.95
C PRO A 76 -3.88 -1.47 2.39
N CYS A 77 -3.47 -0.65 1.42
CA CYS A 77 -2.67 0.55 1.66
C CYS A 77 -3.43 1.80 1.16
N PRO A 78 -3.89 2.68 2.07
CA PRO A 78 -4.78 3.80 1.74
C PRO A 78 -4.03 5.02 1.18
N ASN A 79 -3.25 4.82 0.11
CA ASN A 79 -2.33 5.83 -0.41
C ASN A 79 -2.52 6.19 -1.89
N LEU A 80 -3.62 5.77 -2.52
CA LEU A 80 -3.89 6.09 -3.93
C LEU A 80 -4.34 7.55 -4.08
N ARG A 81 -5.18 8.04 -3.16
CA ARG A 81 -5.73 9.41 -3.22
C ARG A 81 -4.68 10.50 -3.01
N VAL A 82 -3.57 10.19 -2.34
CA VAL A 82 -2.50 11.18 -2.09
C VAL A 82 -1.53 11.35 -3.28
N ILE A 83 -1.54 10.45 -4.27
CA ILE A 83 -0.58 10.49 -5.39
C ILE A 83 -0.69 11.82 -6.16
N GLU A 84 -1.91 12.22 -6.53
CA GLU A 84 -2.18 13.46 -7.25
C GLU A 84 -1.72 14.72 -6.49
N PRO A 85 -2.21 14.99 -5.26
CA PRO A 85 -1.78 16.18 -4.54
C PRO A 85 -0.29 16.18 -4.22
N ASN A 86 0.32 15.02 -3.96
CA ASN A 86 1.76 14.93 -3.70
C ASN A 86 2.59 15.31 -4.93
N VAL A 87 2.27 14.73 -6.10
CA VAL A 87 2.98 15.07 -7.36
C VAL A 87 2.84 16.55 -7.67
N ARG A 88 1.63 17.12 -7.56
CA ARG A 88 1.41 18.56 -7.77
C ARG A 88 2.20 19.42 -6.80
N PHE A 89 2.23 19.04 -5.53
CA PHE A 89 3.03 19.74 -4.53
C PHE A 89 4.51 19.74 -4.88
N PHE A 90 5.08 18.60 -5.28
CA PHE A 90 6.49 18.52 -5.67
C PHE A 90 6.81 19.38 -6.90
N VAL A 91 5.93 19.36 -7.91
CA VAL A 91 6.07 20.22 -9.11
C VAL A 91 5.99 21.70 -8.75
N ALA A 92 5.01 22.09 -7.91
CA ALA A 92 4.84 23.47 -7.46
C ALA A 92 6.04 23.98 -6.63
N ASN A 93 6.78 23.08 -5.98
CA ASN A 93 8.00 23.39 -5.23
C ASN A 93 9.28 23.14 -6.04
N HIS A 94 9.18 23.16 -7.37
CA HIS A 94 10.31 23.09 -8.31
C HIS A 94 11.21 21.85 -8.14
N ALA A 95 10.65 20.71 -7.71
CA ALA A 95 11.39 19.46 -7.66
C ALA A 95 11.93 19.11 -9.06
N ARG A 96 13.25 18.92 -9.15
CA ARG A 96 13.95 18.66 -10.42
C ARG A 96 13.64 17.26 -11.00
N ALA A 97 13.36 16.30 -10.12
CA ALA A 97 12.95 14.95 -10.45
C ALA A 97 12.12 14.38 -9.29
N ILE A 98 11.20 13.46 -9.61
CA ILE A 98 10.35 12.77 -8.63
C ILE A 98 10.52 11.28 -8.88
N PHE A 99 11.03 10.57 -7.88
CA PHE A 99 11.06 9.12 -7.84
C PHE A 99 9.98 8.62 -6.87
N MET A 100 9.02 7.85 -7.39
CA MET A 100 7.91 7.29 -6.63
C MET A 100 8.16 5.80 -6.40
N GLN A 101 8.75 5.44 -5.27
CA GLN A 101 9.07 4.05 -4.96
C GLN A 101 7.81 3.28 -4.56
N ALA A 102 7.51 2.21 -5.30
CA ALA A 102 6.52 1.20 -4.95
C ALA A 102 7.24 -0.12 -4.54
N ALA A 103 6.51 -1.23 -4.48
CA ALA A 103 7.10 -2.55 -4.22
C ALA A 103 7.91 -3.04 -5.44
N GLY A 104 9.16 -2.58 -5.56
CA GLY A 104 10.02 -2.87 -6.72
C GLY A 104 10.70 -4.23 -6.69
N ASN A 105 10.62 -4.97 -5.59
CA ASN A 105 11.23 -6.28 -5.38
C ASN A 105 10.21 -7.42 -5.25
N GLY A 106 8.95 -7.17 -5.58
CA GLY A 106 7.87 -8.16 -5.52
C GLY A 106 6.92 -8.03 -6.71
N VAL A 107 6.25 -9.13 -7.09
CA VAL A 107 5.43 -9.20 -8.32
C VAL A 107 3.93 -8.98 -8.10
N SER A 108 3.48 -8.92 -6.84
CA SER A 108 2.03 -8.97 -6.51
C SER A 108 1.62 -8.10 -5.31
N ALA A 109 2.22 -6.92 -5.14
CA ALA A 109 1.74 -5.96 -4.12
C ALA A 109 0.31 -5.47 -4.42
N GLU A 110 -0.40 -5.07 -3.37
CA GLU A 110 -1.79 -4.59 -3.44
C GLU A 110 -1.95 -3.52 -4.53
N LEU A 111 -2.87 -3.74 -5.48
CA LEU A 111 -3.20 -2.81 -6.57
C LEU A 111 -1.98 -2.16 -7.27
N SER A 112 -0.88 -2.90 -7.41
CA SER A 112 0.39 -2.38 -7.92
C SER A 112 0.25 -1.77 -9.33
N GLU A 113 -0.55 -2.38 -10.18
CA GLU A 113 -0.79 -1.97 -11.57
C GLU A 113 -1.54 -0.63 -11.63
N LEU A 114 -2.60 -0.48 -10.83
CA LEU A 114 -3.34 0.78 -10.71
C LEU A 114 -2.43 1.88 -10.17
N ARG A 115 -1.67 1.59 -9.12
CA ARG A 115 -0.77 2.56 -8.49
C ARG A 115 0.30 3.03 -9.46
N ASN A 116 0.93 2.11 -10.19
CA ASN A 116 1.91 2.44 -11.22
C ASN A 116 1.29 3.25 -12.37
N TYR A 117 0.07 2.91 -12.81
CA TYR A 117 -0.66 3.68 -13.83
C TYR A 117 -0.92 5.12 -13.38
N MET A 118 -1.37 5.32 -12.14
CA MET A 118 -1.60 6.67 -11.58
C MET A 118 -0.30 7.45 -11.42
N ILE A 119 0.74 6.84 -10.83
CA ILE A 119 2.05 7.46 -10.62
C ILE A 119 2.64 7.93 -11.95
N THR A 120 2.71 7.04 -12.94
CA THR A 120 3.31 7.35 -14.24
C THR A 120 2.53 8.42 -14.99
N SER A 121 1.20 8.35 -14.95
CA SER A 121 0.32 9.32 -15.58
C SER A 121 0.45 10.73 -14.97
N LEU A 122 0.54 10.83 -13.64
CA LEU A 122 0.60 12.11 -12.94
C LEU A 122 2.00 12.73 -12.97
N ILE A 123 3.07 11.94 -12.96
CA ILE A 123 4.43 12.46 -13.18
C ILE A 123 4.57 12.98 -14.61
N TRP A 124 3.95 12.31 -15.59
CA TRP A 124 3.96 12.75 -16.99
C TRP A 124 3.17 14.05 -17.20
N ASP A 125 1.96 14.12 -16.63
CA ASP A 125 1.12 15.32 -16.65
C ASP A 125 0.43 15.54 -15.30
N PRO A 126 0.94 16.49 -14.46
CA PRO A 126 0.40 16.75 -13.13
C PRO A 126 -0.97 17.43 -13.16
N ASN A 127 -1.47 17.88 -14.32
CA ASN A 127 -2.80 18.49 -14.44
C ASN A 127 -3.92 17.46 -14.57
N ARG A 128 -3.60 16.18 -14.81
CA ARG A 128 -4.60 15.11 -14.86
C ARG A 128 -5.25 14.90 -13.48
N SER A 129 -6.50 14.46 -13.47
CA SER A 129 -7.22 14.08 -12.25
C SER A 129 -6.89 12.64 -11.87
N GLY A 130 -6.40 12.44 -10.65
CA GLY A 130 -6.15 11.11 -10.06
C GLY A 130 -7.43 10.29 -9.92
N GLN A 131 -8.56 10.93 -9.61
CA GLN A 131 -9.87 10.29 -9.60
C GLN A 131 -10.26 9.75 -10.98
N GLN A 132 -10.14 10.58 -12.03
CA GLN A 132 -10.43 10.14 -13.39
C GLN A 132 -9.47 9.05 -13.87
N LEU A 133 -8.18 9.14 -13.53
CA LEU A 133 -7.18 8.12 -13.82
C LEU A 133 -7.52 6.78 -13.18
N MET A 134 -7.95 6.80 -11.91
CA MET A 134 -8.36 5.61 -11.21
C MET A 134 -9.61 4.99 -11.87
N ASP A 135 -10.62 5.79 -12.17
CA ASP A 135 -11.83 5.31 -12.86
C ASP A 135 -11.54 4.76 -14.25
N GLU A 136 -10.68 5.44 -15.02
CA GLU A 136 -10.21 4.99 -16.33
C GLU A 136 -9.53 3.62 -16.22
N PHE A 137 -8.54 3.49 -15.34
CA PHE A 137 -7.84 2.23 -15.14
C PHE A 137 -8.80 1.12 -14.71
N LEU A 138 -9.64 1.37 -13.71
CA LEU A 138 -10.56 0.35 -13.20
C LEU A 138 -11.53 -0.11 -14.30
N SER A 139 -12.06 0.82 -15.10
CA SER A 139 -12.93 0.51 -16.24
C SER A 139 -12.21 -0.31 -17.31
N LEU A 140 -11.01 0.10 -17.73
CA LEU A 140 -10.24 -0.61 -18.77
C LEU A 140 -9.71 -1.97 -18.29
N HIS A 141 -9.32 -2.08 -17.02
CA HIS A 141 -8.67 -3.25 -16.47
C HIS A 141 -9.68 -4.31 -15.97
N TYR A 142 -10.78 -3.89 -15.34
CA TYR A 142 -11.79 -4.78 -14.73
C TYR A 142 -13.15 -4.77 -15.44
N GLY A 143 -13.40 -3.84 -16.38
CA GLY A 143 -14.67 -3.77 -17.12
C GLY A 143 -15.87 -3.63 -16.18
N LYS A 144 -16.87 -4.52 -16.33
CA LYS A 144 -18.07 -4.51 -15.47
C LYS A 144 -17.79 -4.78 -13.98
N ALA A 145 -16.63 -5.34 -13.65
CA ALA A 145 -16.21 -5.58 -12.27
C ALA A 145 -15.56 -4.35 -11.60
N ALA A 146 -15.42 -3.22 -12.31
CA ALA A 146 -14.78 -2.01 -11.81
C ALA A 146 -15.48 -1.40 -10.58
N ALA A 147 -16.81 -1.30 -10.61
CA ALA A 147 -17.55 -0.57 -9.58
C ALA A 147 -17.41 -1.15 -8.15
N PRO A 148 -17.49 -2.47 -7.92
CA PRO A 148 -17.21 -3.01 -6.59
C PRO A 148 -15.75 -2.82 -6.14
N ILE A 149 -14.78 -2.89 -7.04
CA ILE A 149 -13.37 -2.63 -6.71
C ILE A 149 -13.16 -1.17 -6.33
N ARG A 150 -13.80 -0.25 -7.06
CA ARG A 150 -13.82 1.18 -6.72
C ARG A 150 -14.36 1.42 -5.31
N ARG A 151 -15.49 0.78 -4.97
CA ARG A 151 -16.07 0.84 -3.62
C ARG A 151 -15.14 0.26 -2.54
N TYR A 152 -14.36 -0.77 -2.86
CA TYR A 152 -13.34 -1.29 -1.93
C TYR A 152 -12.26 -0.25 -1.67
N ILE A 153 -11.74 0.38 -2.72
CA ILE A 153 -10.75 1.44 -2.61
C ILE A 153 -11.30 2.59 -1.76
N ASP A 154 -12.52 3.04 -2.05
CA ASP A 154 -13.15 4.12 -1.31
C ASP A 154 -13.36 3.74 0.17
N LEU A 155 -13.88 2.55 0.46
CA LEU A 155 -14.07 2.06 1.84
C LEU A 155 -12.78 2.10 2.66
N ILE A 156 -11.66 1.62 2.08
CA ILE A 156 -10.37 1.59 2.78
C ILE A 156 -9.81 2.99 3.01
N HIS A 157 -9.92 3.88 2.02
CA HIS A 157 -9.43 5.25 2.16
C HIS A 157 -10.29 6.06 3.13
N ASP A 158 -11.62 5.95 3.04
CA ASP A 158 -12.56 6.64 3.91
C ASP A 158 -12.37 6.22 5.38
N ALA A 159 -12.14 4.92 5.63
CA ALA A 159 -11.85 4.42 6.98
C ALA A 159 -10.53 4.99 7.53
N ALA A 160 -9.47 5.00 6.72
CA ALA A 160 -8.16 5.52 7.11
C ALA A 160 -8.19 7.03 7.38
N GLU A 161 -8.88 7.81 6.54
CA GLU A 161 -9.05 9.25 6.69
C GLU A 161 -9.90 9.57 7.93
N ALA A 162 -10.98 8.83 8.17
CA ALA A 162 -11.89 9.04 9.31
C ALA A 162 -11.29 8.65 10.66
N SER A 163 -10.30 7.75 10.69
CA SER A 163 -9.72 7.26 11.95
C SER A 163 -8.80 8.28 12.64
N GLY A 164 -8.39 9.34 11.93
CA GLY A 164 -7.36 10.29 12.40
C GLY A 164 -5.96 9.66 12.54
N ALA A 165 -5.71 8.51 11.89
CA ALA A 165 -4.42 7.85 11.95
C ALA A 165 -3.37 8.61 11.13
N HIS A 166 -2.12 8.60 11.61
CA HIS A 166 -0.97 9.07 10.86
C HIS A 166 0.06 7.96 10.80
N ARG A 167 0.35 7.46 9.59
CA ARG A 167 1.26 6.33 9.42
C ARG A 167 2.03 6.40 8.12
N HIS A 168 3.32 6.09 8.22
CA HIS A 168 4.25 6.01 7.11
C HIS A 168 4.23 4.63 6.43
N CYS A 169 5.17 4.35 5.54
CA CYS A 169 5.25 3.16 4.69
C CYS A 169 5.63 1.83 5.39
N PHE A 170 5.45 1.71 6.71
CA PHE A 170 5.86 0.53 7.47
C PHE A 170 4.78 0.11 8.47
N ALA A 171 3.51 0.00 8.06
CA ALA A 171 2.46 -0.53 8.94
C ALA A 171 2.60 -2.05 9.08
N GLU A 172 2.67 -2.52 10.33
CA GLU A 172 2.69 -3.93 10.71
C GLU A 172 1.25 -4.50 10.79
N HIS A 173 0.30 -3.65 11.20
CA HIS A 173 -1.09 -4.01 11.41
C HIS A 173 -2.04 -3.02 10.70
N PRO A 174 -3.21 -3.47 10.19
CA PRO A 174 -4.17 -2.61 9.49
C PRO A 174 -4.69 -1.45 10.33
N GLU A 175 -4.81 -1.61 11.65
CA GLU A 175 -5.27 -0.58 12.58
C GLU A 175 -4.32 0.62 12.63
N GLN A 176 -3.03 0.43 12.32
CA GLN A 176 -2.08 1.53 12.20
C GLN A 176 -2.39 2.42 10.99
N TYR A 177 -3.10 1.92 9.99
CA TYR A 177 -3.68 2.70 8.90
C TYR A 177 -5.14 3.10 9.14
N GLY A 178 -5.70 2.85 10.32
CA GLY A 178 -7.12 3.12 10.59
C GLY A 178 -8.08 2.11 9.96
N ILE A 179 -7.58 0.96 9.51
CA ILE A 179 -8.38 -0.07 8.86
C ILE A 179 -8.76 -1.10 9.94
N ASP A 180 -10.02 -1.08 10.37
CA ASP A 180 -10.52 -2.00 11.37
C ASP A 180 -10.84 -3.39 10.78
N GLN A 181 -10.55 -4.45 11.54
CA GLN A 181 -10.78 -5.82 11.11
C GLN A 181 -12.26 -6.13 10.79
N SER A 182 -13.21 -5.39 11.39
CA SER A 182 -14.64 -5.49 11.10
C SER A 182 -15.00 -5.13 9.66
N LEU A 183 -14.10 -4.47 8.90
CA LEU A 183 -14.29 -4.19 7.48
C LEU A 183 -14.08 -5.42 6.59
N ALA A 184 -13.37 -6.44 7.07
CA ALA A 184 -13.00 -7.60 6.25
C ALA A 184 -14.19 -8.31 5.57
N PRO A 185 -15.35 -8.56 6.23
CA PRO A 185 -16.50 -9.15 5.57
C PRO A 185 -17.05 -8.29 4.43
N GLN A 186 -17.11 -6.97 4.60
CA GLN A 186 -17.58 -6.04 3.57
C GLN A 186 -16.61 -5.99 2.39
N VAL A 187 -15.30 -5.98 2.66
CA VAL A 187 -14.26 -6.02 1.64
C VAL A 187 -14.33 -7.32 0.83
N LEU A 188 -14.47 -8.47 1.48
CA LEU A 188 -14.63 -9.77 0.80
C LEU A 188 -15.90 -9.81 -0.07
N ASP A 189 -17.02 -9.25 0.42
CA ASP A 189 -18.26 -9.17 -0.35
C ASP A 189 -18.12 -8.31 -1.61
N LEU A 190 -17.42 -7.18 -1.53
CA LEU A 190 -17.13 -6.34 -2.70
C LEU A 190 -16.34 -7.10 -3.78
N PHE A 191 -15.36 -7.92 -3.39
CA PHE A 191 -14.64 -8.76 -4.35
C PHE A 191 -15.48 -9.92 -4.88
N ALA A 192 -16.38 -10.49 -4.08
CA ALA A 192 -17.35 -11.49 -4.56
C ALA A 192 -18.30 -10.89 -5.62
N GLN A 193 -18.80 -9.67 -5.38
CA GLN A 193 -19.59 -8.92 -6.36
C GLN A 193 -18.79 -8.63 -7.64
N ALA A 194 -17.52 -8.23 -7.52
CA ALA A 194 -16.63 -8.01 -8.66
C ALA A 194 -16.47 -9.30 -9.49
N LEU A 195 -16.25 -10.45 -8.84
CA LEU A 195 -16.13 -11.75 -9.52
C LEU A 195 -17.41 -12.15 -10.25
N ALA A 196 -18.58 -11.91 -9.67
CA ALA A 196 -19.86 -12.18 -10.32
C ALA A 196 -20.09 -11.32 -11.59
N LEU A 197 -19.49 -10.12 -11.64
CA LEU A 197 -19.57 -9.20 -12.76
C LEU A 197 -18.50 -9.45 -13.84
N ALA A 198 -17.44 -10.18 -13.53
CA ALA A 198 -16.35 -10.49 -14.44
C ALA A 198 -16.82 -11.37 -15.62
N LYS A 199 -16.77 -10.82 -16.84
CA LYS A 199 -17.34 -11.46 -18.03
C LYS A 199 -16.40 -12.39 -18.79
N THR A 200 -15.09 -12.27 -18.56
CA THR A 200 -14.06 -13.10 -19.20
C THR A 200 -13.15 -13.70 -18.14
N ASP A 201 -12.48 -14.80 -18.47
CA ASP A 201 -11.54 -15.44 -17.56
C ASP A 201 -10.34 -14.53 -17.24
N GLU A 202 -9.92 -13.71 -18.21
CA GLU A 202 -8.93 -12.64 -18.01
C GLU A 202 -9.37 -11.65 -16.92
N ILE A 203 -10.62 -11.17 -16.97
CA ILE A 203 -11.12 -10.23 -15.94
C ILE A 203 -11.25 -10.96 -14.59
N LYS A 204 -11.73 -12.20 -14.57
CA LYS A 204 -11.82 -12.99 -13.34
C LYS A 204 -10.44 -13.13 -12.69
N GLN A 205 -9.42 -13.47 -13.45
CA GLN A 205 -8.04 -13.58 -12.95
C GLN A 205 -7.55 -12.27 -12.33
N ARG A 206 -7.79 -11.12 -12.99
CA ARG A 206 -7.43 -9.80 -12.44
C ARG A 206 -8.14 -9.51 -11.12
N VAL A 207 -9.44 -9.80 -11.04
CA VAL A 207 -10.23 -9.62 -9.81
C VAL A 207 -9.74 -10.56 -8.71
N GLU A 208 -9.45 -11.83 -9.03
CA GLU A 208 -8.89 -12.80 -8.08
C GLU A 208 -7.53 -12.35 -7.54
N LYS A 209 -6.63 -11.86 -8.40
CA LYS A 209 -5.32 -11.30 -7.98
C LYS A 209 -5.52 -10.12 -7.03
N ALA A 210 -6.38 -9.17 -7.39
CA ALA A 210 -6.68 -8.01 -6.55
C ALA A 210 -7.31 -8.39 -5.20
N SER A 211 -8.08 -9.48 -5.14
CA SER A 211 -8.72 -9.96 -3.92
C SER A 211 -7.74 -10.51 -2.88
N ILE A 212 -6.47 -10.75 -3.22
CA ILE A 212 -5.45 -11.19 -2.26
C ILE A 212 -5.38 -10.24 -1.06
N ALA A 213 -5.51 -8.93 -1.28
CA ALA A 213 -5.51 -7.94 -0.20
C ALA A 213 -6.74 -8.05 0.72
N ALA A 214 -7.90 -8.39 0.18
CA ALA A 214 -9.10 -8.67 0.95
C ALA A 214 -8.92 -9.88 1.87
N TYR A 215 -8.36 -10.97 1.35
CA TYR A 215 -8.07 -12.15 2.15
C TYR A 215 -6.97 -11.89 3.18
N ARG A 216 -5.92 -11.13 2.81
CA ARG A 216 -4.86 -10.73 3.74
C ARG A 216 -5.42 -9.95 4.93
N LEU A 217 -6.32 -9.00 4.69
CA LEU A 217 -7.04 -8.31 5.76
C LEU A 217 -7.89 -9.31 6.57
N ALA A 218 -8.67 -10.15 5.90
CA ALA A 218 -9.57 -11.08 6.58
C ALA A 218 -8.86 -12.10 7.50
N ILE A 219 -7.64 -12.52 7.18
CA ILE A 219 -6.85 -13.44 8.00
C ILE A 219 -5.97 -12.73 9.04
N HIS A 220 -6.03 -11.39 9.16
CA HIS A 220 -5.21 -10.63 10.09
C HIS A 220 -5.20 -11.19 11.54
N PRO A 221 -6.33 -11.65 12.12
CA PRO A 221 -6.36 -12.19 13.49
C PRO A 221 -5.44 -13.39 13.73
N VAL A 222 -5.07 -14.11 12.68
CA VAL A 222 -4.16 -15.26 12.75
C VAL A 222 -2.86 -15.02 11.98
N TRP A 223 -2.65 -13.79 11.47
CA TRP A 223 -1.53 -13.48 10.60
C TRP A 223 -0.19 -13.67 11.28
N ASP A 224 -0.04 -13.35 12.56
CA ASP A 224 1.24 -13.46 13.29
C ASP A 224 1.33 -14.72 14.16
N ALA A 225 0.28 -15.56 14.16
CA ALA A 225 0.25 -16.80 14.92
C ALA A 225 1.37 -17.75 14.45
N LYS A 226 2.12 -18.28 15.42
CA LYS A 226 3.23 -19.22 15.16
C LYS A 226 2.82 -20.66 15.37
N ASN A 227 1.99 -20.92 16.38
CA ASN A 227 1.49 -22.24 16.70
C ASN A 227 -0.05 -22.24 16.75
N PRO A 228 -0.72 -23.32 16.32
CA PRO A 228 -2.17 -23.46 16.45
C PRO A 228 -2.67 -23.35 17.88
N ALA A 229 -1.88 -23.83 18.85
CA ALA A 229 -2.22 -23.80 20.28
C ALA A 229 -2.30 -22.37 20.86
N ASP A 230 -1.73 -21.38 20.17
CA ASP A 230 -1.75 -19.98 20.59
C ASP A 230 -3.01 -19.24 20.11
N VAL A 231 -3.87 -19.91 19.34
CA VAL A 231 -5.07 -19.33 18.73
C VAL A 231 -6.32 -20.06 19.25
N ASP A 232 -7.35 -19.30 19.61
CA ASP A 232 -8.66 -19.86 19.95
C ASP A 232 -9.16 -20.81 18.84
N SER A 233 -9.55 -22.03 19.21
CA SER A 233 -9.92 -23.06 18.24
C SER A 233 -11.13 -22.67 17.38
N ALA A 234 -12.09 -21.91 17.92
CA ALA A 234 -13.24 -21.44 17.16
C ALA A 234 -12.84 -20.36 16.14
N LEU A 235 -11.95 -19.44 16.53
CA LEU A 235 -11.33 -18.48 15.60
C LEU A 235 -10.55 -19.18 14.50
N LEU A 236 -9.72 -20.17 14.84
CA LEU A 236 -8.92 -20.90 13.86
C LEU A 236 -9.81 -21.67 12.87
N LYS A 237 -10.89 -22.31 13.35
CA LYS A 237 -11.90 -22.96 12.50
C LYS A 237 -12.56 -21.97 11.54
N LYS A 238 -12.88 -20.76 12.00
CA LYS A 238 -13.44 -19.68 11.18
C LYS A 238 -12.43 -19.16 10.13
N MET A 239 -11.15 -19.05 10.48
CA MET A 239 -10.11 -18.51 9.59
C MET A 239 -9.60 -19.53 8.57
N ARG A 240 -9.67 -20.83 8.87
CA ARG A 240 -9.20 -21.95 8.01
C ARG A 240 -9.56 -21.80 6.52
N PRO A 241 -10.84 -21.59 6.11
CA PRO A 241 -11.17 -21.43 4.70
C PRO A 241 -10.58 -20.16 4.06
N LEU A 242 -10.46 -19.07 4.82
CA LEU A 242 -9.89 -17.81 4.34
C LEU A 242 -8.38 -17.93 4.13
N VAL A 243 -7.68 -18.58 5.06
CA VAL A 243 -6.25 -18.86 4.93
C VAL A 243 -6.00 -19.76 3.72
N ARG A 244 -6.78 -20.85 3.55
CA ARG A 244 -6.65 -21.72 2.36
C ARG A 244 -6.79 -20.94 1.05
N ARG A 245 -7.78 -20.05 0.96
CA ARG A 245 -8.00 -19.24 -0.23
C ARG A 245 -6.89 -18.22 -0.45
N PHE A 246 -6.38 -17.60 0.61
CA PHE A 246 -5.21 -16.71 0.54
C PHE A 246 -3.98 -17.43 -0.02
N LEU A 247 -3.68 -18.63 0.48
CA LEU A 247 -2.54 -19.45 0.02
C LEU A 247 -2.72 -19.89 -1.43
N GLU A 248 -3.91 -20.36 -1.80
CA GLU A 248 -4.24 -20.74 -3.18
C GLU A 248 -4.02 -19.58 -4.16
N LEU A 249 -4.55 -18.39 -3.84
CA LEU A 249 -4.39 -17.20 -4.67
C LEU A 249 -2.93 -16.77 -4.74
N GLY A 250 -2.22 -16.79 -3.61
CA GLY A 250 -0.81 -16.41 -3.57
C GLY A 250 0.07 -17.32 -4.43
N THR A 251 -0.15 -18.63 -4.39
CA THR A 251 0.53 -19.58 -5.28
C THR A 251 0.12 -19.38 -6.75
N ARG A 252 -1.18 -19.22 -7.03
CA ARG A 252 -1.69 -19.08 -8.39
C ARG A 252 -1.19 -17.82 -9.11
N PHE A 253 -1.02 -16.72 -8.38
CA PHE A 253 -0.52 -15.45 -8.92
C PHE A 253 0.96 -15.19 -8.57
N GLU A 254 1.69 -16.27 -8.28
CA GLU A 254 3.15 -16.27 -8.11
C GLU A 254 3.63 -15.17 -7.15
N VAL A 255 2.90 -14.95 -6.05
CA VAL A 255 3.32 -14.01 -5.01
C VAL A 255 4.65 -14.48 -4.46
N ASP A 256 5.68 -13.66 -4.60
CA ASP A 256 7.05 -13.95 -4.17
C ASP A 256 7.36 -13.36 -2.80
N ARG A 257 6.82 -12.17 -2.50
CA ARG A 257 7.06 -11.45 -1.25
C ARG A 257 5.78 -10.94 -0.62
N VAL A 258 5.73 -11.00 0.72
CA VAL A 258 4.70 -10.33 1.52
C VAL A 258 5.19 -9.03 2.15
N ALA A 259 6.51 -8.83 2.22
CA ALA A 259 7.19 -7.65 2.75
C ALA A 259 8.58 -7.51 2.11
N GLU A 260 9.26 -6.39 2.31
CA GLU A 260 10.57 -6.11 1.72
C GLU A 260 11.59 -7.23 2.00
N ASN A 261 11.57 -7.73 3.24
CA ASN A 261 12.49 -8.73 3.74
C ASN A 261 11.79 -10.06 4.10
N THR A 262 10.61 -10.34 3.54
CA THR A 262 9.86 -11.56 3.86
C THR A 262 9.23 -12.18 2.62
N GLU A 263 9.63 -13.41 2.34
CA GLU A 263 9.16 -14.18 1.19
C GLU A 263 7.78 -14.80 1.48
N PHE A 264 7.00 -14.98 0.43
CA PHE A 264 5.68 -15.59 0.55
C PHE A 264 5.78 -17.06 0.96
N GLU A 265 6.81 -17.78 0.54
CA GLU A 265 7.03 -19.19 0.88
C GLU A 265 7.10 -19.40 2.41
N ASP A 266 7.86 -18.57 3.13
CA ASP A 266 7.99 -18.64 4.59
C ASP A 266 6.64 -18.47 5.30
N VAL A 267 5.84 -17.50 4.84
CA VAL A 267 4.51 -17.24 5.39
C VAL A 267 3.54 -18.36 5.01
N SER A 268 3.63 -18.87 3.78
CA SER A 268 2.78 -19.93 3.27
C SER A 268 2.98 -21.22 4.05
N LEU A 269 4.24 -21.61 4.31
CA LEU A 269 4.57 -22.76 5.15
C LEU A 269 4.06 -22.59 6.59
N ARG A 270 4.20 -21.40 7.17
CA ARG A 270 3.73 -21.13 8.53
C ARG A 270 2.21 -21.20 8.63
N LEU A 271 1.50 -20.50 7.74
CA LEU A 271 0.04 -20.49 7.72
C LEU A 271 -0.53 -21.85 7.34
N GLY A 272 0.14 -22.62 6.48
CA GLY A 272 -0.22 -23.99 6.14
C GLY A 272 -0.20 -24.91 7.36
N ARG A 273 0.91 -24.92 8.12
CA ARG A 273 1.00 -25.65 9.40
C ARG A 273 -0.11 -25.23 10.38
N LEU A 274 -0.35 -23.93 10.48
CA LEU A 274 -1.36 -23.37 11.37
C LEU A 274 -2.76 -23.96 11.12
N ILE A 275 -3.13 -24.19 9.86
CA ILE A 275 -4.46 -24.72 9.51
C ILE A 275 -4.52 -26.25 9.38
N ASP A 276 -3.39 -26.92 9.19
CA ASP A 276 -3.30 -28.36 8.99
C ASP A 276 -3.26 -29.15 10.31
N ASP A 277 -2.56 -28.63 11.32
CA ASP A 277 -2.44 -29.25 12.66
C ASP A 277 -3.76 -29.19 13.44
N ALA A 278 -4.63 -28.25 13.10
CA ALA A 278 -5.97 -28.14 13.67
C ALA A 278 -6.92 -29.27 13.22
N ARG A 279 -6.49 -30.19 12.32
CA ARG A 279 -7.20 -31.44 12.03
C ARG A 279 -7.18 -32.42 13.19
N GLY A 280 -6.22 -32.31 14.12
CA GLY A 280 -6.14 -33.13 15.32
C GLY A 280 -7.00 -32.64 16.50
N GLN A 281 -7.72 -31.53 16.34
CA GLN A 281 -8.57 -30.92 17.40
C GLN A 281 -10.07 -30.99 17.09
N ASP A 282 -10.47 -31.52 15.93
CA ASP A 282 -11.89 -31.76 15.57
C ASP A 282 -12.35 -33.19 16.00
N THR A 283 -11.54 -33.91 16.81
CA THR A 283 -11.92 -35.17 17.48
C THR A 283 -12.12 -34.93 18.97
N ASP A 284 -13.29 -34.43 19.34
CA ASP A 284 -13.95 -34.62 20.65
C ASP A 284 -15.44 -34.26 20.51
#